data_AF-L1QEK5-F1
#
_entry.id   AF-L1QEK5-F1
#
_cell.length_a   1.000
_cell.length_b   1.000
_cell.length_c   1.000
_cell.angle_alpha   90.00
_cell.angle_beta   90.00
_cell.angle_gamma   90.00
#
_symmetry.space_group_name_H-M   'P 1'
#
loop_
_entity.id
_entity.type
_entity.pdbx_description
1 polymer ?
#
loop_
_entity_poly.entity_id
_entity_poly.type
_entity_poly.pdbx_seq_one_letter_code
_entity_poly.pdbx_strand_id
1 'polypeptide(L)' 'MRTNIEGCFAAGDIVGAPYQYIKAAGEGNIAALSAVTYLDKIKKNSKEEK' A
#
# COMPACT_ATOMS: atom_id res chain seq x y z
N MET A 1 -0.41 2.98 2.98
CA MET A 1 0.61 4.01 2.72
C MET A 1 0.86 4.11 1.23
N ARG A 2 0.27 5.09 0.54
CA ARG A 2 0.50 5.29 -0.91
C ARG A 2 1.68 6.22 -1.15
N THR A 3 2.41 5.98 -2.23
CA THR A 3 3.36 6.96 -2.76
C THR A 3 2.66 7.89 -3.77
N ASN A 4 3.42 8.80 -4.37
CA ASN A 4 2.97 9.60 -5.51
C ASN A 4 2.81 8.77 -6.79
N ILE A 5 3.37 7.57 -6.86
CA ILE A 5 3.23 6.65 -7.98
C ILE A 5 2.03 5.73 -7.70
N GLU A 6 1.08 5.67 -8.64
CA GLU A 6 -0.09 4.80 -8.49
C GLU A 6 0.30 3.33 -8.44
N GLY A 7 -0.35 2.56 -7.57
CA GLY A 7 -0.02 1.17 -7.33
C GLY A 7 1.30 0.92 -6.58
N CYS A 8 2.08 1.96 -6.26
CA CYS A 8 3.31 1.83 -5.48
C CYS A 8 3.08 2.22 -4.01
N PHE A 9 3.41 1.30 -3.10
CA PHE A 9 3.25 1.43 -1.66
C PHE A 9 4.61 1.18 -0.98
N ALA A 10 4.88 1.90 0.11
CA ALA A 10 6.13 1.82 0.86
C ALA A 10 5.86 1.55 2.35
N ALA A 11 6.80 0.87 3.01
CA ALA A 11 6.76 0.54 4.43
C ALA A 11 8.18 0.39 4.99
N GLY A 12 8.34 0.55 6.30
CA GLY A 12 9.64 0.41 6.98
C GLY A 12 10.45 1.68 7.00
N ASP A 13 11.76 1.57 7.20
CA ASP A 13 12.63 2.74 7.43
C ASP A 13 12.66 3.74 6.26
N ILE A 14 12.42 3.26 5.04
CA ILE A 14 12.32 4.08 3.82
C ILE A 14 11.17 5.11 3.89
N VAL A 15 10.18 4.87 4.75
CA VAL A 15 9.04 5.78 4.98
C VAL A 15 9.42 6.95 5.89
N GLY A 16 10.54 6.85 6.61
CA GLY A 16 11.03 7.87 7.52
C GLY A 16 10.95 7.46 8.99
N ALA A 17 11.36 8.37 9.85
CA ALA A 17 11.43 8.14 11.30
C ALA A 17 10.03 7.88 11.93
N PRO A 18 9.97 7.20 13.09
CA PRO A 18 11.08 6.57 13.82
C PRO A 18 11.49 5.19 13.27
N TYR A 19 12.78 4.84 13.34
CA TYR A 19 13.32 3.58 12.81
C TYR A 19 13.10 2.40 13.76
N GLN A 20 11.84 2.09 14.03
CA GLN A 20 11.42 1.07 14.98
C GLN A 20 10.76 -0.12 14.28
N TYR A 21 11.10 -1.33 14.71
CA TYR A 21 10.56 -2.56 14.13
C TYR A 21 9.03 -2.63 14.22
N ILE A 22 8.42 -2.15 15.32
CA ILE A 22 6.96 -2.14 15.49
C ILE A 22 6.30 -1.19 14.50
N LYS A 23 6.88 0.00 14.30
CA LYS A 23 6.38 0.96 13.30
C LYS A 23 6.45 0.34 11.91
N ALA A 24 7.60 -0.23 11.53
CA ALA A 24 7.79 -0.88 10.24
C ALA A 24 6.75 -1.99 10.00
N ALA A 25 6.45 -2.81 11.02
CA ALA A 25 5.41 -3.84 10.95
C ALA A 25 4.00 -3.23 10.77
N GLY A 26 3.66 -2.18 11.51
CA GLY A 26 2.40 -1.45 11.36
C GLY A 26 2.23 -0.84 9.96
N GLU A 27 3.28 -0.20 9.45
CA GLU A 27 3.30 0.36 8.10
C GLU A 27 3.17 -0.72 7.03
N GLY A 28 3.80 -1.89 7.24
CA GLY A 28 3.65 -3.07 6.39
C GLY A 28 2.19 -3.52 6.27
N ASN A 29 1.46 -3.59 7.39
CA ASN A 29 0.04 -3.91 7.38
C ASN A 29 -0.77 -2.90 6.57
N ILE A 30 -0.53 -1.60 6.77
CA ILE A 30 -1.24 -0.55 6.04
C ILE A 30 -0.90 -0.61 4.54
N ALA A 31 0.38 -0.79 4.18
CA ALA A 31 0.81 -0.90 2.79
C ALA A 31 0.18 -2.12 2.09
N ALA A 32 0.19 -3.29 2.72
CA ALA A 32 -0.41 -4.51 2.19
C ALA A 32 -1.92 -4.36 1.98
N LEU A 33 -2.66 -3.87 2.98
CA LEU A 33 -4.10 -3.62 2.85
C LEU A 33 -4.41 -2.60 1.75
N SER A 34 -3.58 -1.57 1.62
CA SER A 34 -3.73 -0.57 0.55
C SER A 34 -3.52 -1.19 -0.83
N ALA A 35 -2.51 -2.06 -0.98
CA ALA A 35 -2.21 -2.75 -2.24
C ALA A 35 -3.32 -3.72 -2.65
N VAL A 36 -3.82 -4.53 -1.71
CA VAL A 36 -4.96 -5.44 -1.96
C VAL A 36 -6.20 -4.66 -2.37
N THR A 37 -6.50 -3.56 -1.68
CA THR A 37 -7.63 -2.69 -2.02
C THR A 37 -7.48 -2.08 -3.42
N TYR A 38 -6.27 -1.70 -3.81
CA TYR A 38 -5.98 -1.18 -5.14
C TYR A 38 -6.18 -2.23 -6.24
N LEU A 39 -5.69 -3.45 -6.02
CA LEU A 39 -5.89 -4.58 -6.94
C LEU A 39 -7.37 -4.94 -7.10
N ASP A 40 -8.14 -4.93 -6.00
CA ASP A 40 -9.58 -5.18 -6.04
C ASP A 40 -10.32 -4.10 -6.85
N LYS A 41 -9.95 -2.83 -6.70
CA LYS A 41 -10.49 -1.73 -7.51
C LYS A 41 -10.18 -1.90 -9.00
N ILE A 42 -8.94 -2.22 -9.36
CA ILE A 42 -8.58 -2.49 -10.77
C ILE A 42 -9.44 -3.62 -11.33
N LYS A 43 -9.58 -4.71 -10.58
CA LYS A 43 -10.37 -5.88 -11.00
C LYS A 43 -11.86 -5.56 -11.21
N LYS A 44 -12.43 -4.65 -10.41
CA LYS A 44 -13.82 -4.16 -10.57
C LYS A 44 -13.96 -3.30 -11.82
N ASN A 45 -13.07 -2.32 -12.01
CA ASN A 45 -13.10 -1.45 -13.17
C ASN A 45 -12.95 -2.24 -14.49
N SER A 46 -12.06 -3.23 -14.53
CA SER A 46 -11.90 -4.11 -15.72
C SER A 46 -13.10 -5.02 -16.00
N LYS A 47 -14.04 -5.17 -15.05
CA LYS A 47 -15.28 -5.92 -15.23
C LYS A 47 -16.46 -5.04 -15.63
N GLU A 48 -16.45 -3.75 -15.26
CA GLU A 48 -17.48 -2.78 -15.64
C GLU A 48 -17.27 -2.23 -17.06
N GLU A 49 -16.04 -2.28 -17.57
CA GLU A 49 -15.71 -1.92 -18.97
C GLU A 49 -15.94 -3.06 -19.98
N LYS A 50 -16.42 -4.23 -19.54
CA LYS A 50 -16.76 -5.38 -20.40
C LYS A 50 -18.25 -5.66 -20.40
#